data_AF-X1JL48-F1
#
_entry.id   AF-X1JL48-F1
#
_cell.length_a   1.000
_cell.length_b   1.000
_cell.length_c   1.000
_cell.angle_alpha   90.00
_cell.angle_beta   90.00
_cell.angle_gamma   90.00
#
_symmetry.space_group_name_H-M   'P 1'
#
loop_
_entity.id
_entity.type
_entity.pdbx_description
1 polymer ?
#
loop_
_entity_poly.entity_id
_entity_poly.type
_entity_poly.pdbx_seq_one_letter_code
_entity_poly.pdbx_strand_id
1 'polypeptide(L)' 'MLVVTCVKQVPDTTQVKVDPVTGTLIREGVPFIMNPFDAHAREKSRSHKTGYGHVPGGF' A
#
# COMPACT_ATOMS: atom_id res chain seq x y z
N MET A 1 -13.32 -4.63 19.64
CA MET A 1 -11.91 -4.34 19.28
C MET A 1 -11.89 -3.42 18.08
N LEU A 2 -11.15 -2.32 18.14
CA LEU A 2 -10.92 -1.41 17.01
C LEU A 2 -9.52 -1.66 16.48
N VAL A 3 -9.40 -1.88 15.17
CA VAL A 3 -8.12 -2.07 14.48
C VAL A 3 -7.96 -0.94 13.49
N VAL A 4 -6.86 -0.20 13.61
CA VAL A 4 -6.50 0.90 12.71
C VAL A 4 -5.27 0.48 11.92
N THR A 5 -5.35 0.57 10.59
CA THR A 5 -4.22 0.31 9.69
C THR A 5 -3.75 1.63 9.11
N CYS A 6 -2.52 2.03 9.41
CA CYS A 6 -1.88 3.15 8.74
C CYS A 6 -1.53 2.74 7.31
N VAL A 7 -1.82 3.62 6.35
CA VAL A 7 -1.48 3.42 4.95
C VAL A 7 -0.69 4.63 4.44
N LYS A 8 0.33 4.35 3.64
CA LYS A 8 1.17 5.35 2.99
C LYS A 8 1.08 5.14 1.49
N GLN A 9 0.69 6.20 0.79
CA GLN A 9 0.83 6.25 -0.65
C GLN A 9 2.30 6.50 -1.00
N VAL A 10 2.84 5.71 -1.91
CA VAL A 10 4.23 5.83 -2.39
C VAL A 10 4.25 5.75 -3.91
N PRO A 11 5.20 6.41 -4.60
CA PRO A 11 5.44 6.12 -6.00
C PRO A 11 5.93 4.67 -6.16
N ASP A 12 5.57 4.01 -7.26
CA ASP A 12 6.05 2.65 -7.57
C ASP A 12 7.55 2.66 -7.87
N THR A 13 8.35 2.36 -6.84
CA THR A 13 9.81 2.36 -6.93
C THR A 13 10.37 1.29 -7.86
N THR A 14 9.58 0.30 -8.28
CA THR A 14 10.03 -0.71 -9.24
C THR A 14 10.15 -0.16 -10.67
N GLN A 15 9.48 0.98 -10.93
CA GLN A 15 9.49 1.67 -12.21
C GLN A 15 10.39 2.92 -12.22
N VAL A 16 10.94 3.30 -11.05
CA VAL A 16 11.90 4.40 -10.92
C VAL A 16 13.24 3.99 -11.50
N LYS A 17 13.87 4.89 -12.24
CA LYS A 17 15.20 4.69 -12.85
C LYS A 17 16.19 5.74 -12.35
N VAL A 18 17.48 5.45 -12.46
CA VAL A 18 18.54 6.43 -12.21
C VAL A 18 18.97 7.01 -13.57
N ASP A 19 19.03 8.33 -13.67
CA ASP A 19 19.67 9.01 -14.79
C ASP A 19 21.18 8.76 -14.71
N PRO A 20 21.80 8.08 -15.70
CA PRO A 20 23.21 7.75 -15.65
C PRO A 20 24.14 8.96 -15.79
N VAL A 21 23.65 10.11 -16.25
CA VAL A 21 24.44 11.34 -16.42
C VAL A 21 24.42 12.19 -15.16
N THR A 22 23.23 12.40 -14.57
CA THR A 22 23.06 13.28 -13.41
C THR A 22 23.07 12.55 -12.07
N GLY A 23 22.90 11.22 -12.07
CA GLY A 23 22.75 10.41 -10.86
C GLY A 23 21.41 10.63 -10.13
N THR A 24 20.48 11.37 -10.73
CA THR A 24 19.17 11.66 -10.12
C THR A 24 18.14 10.58 -10.41
N LEU A 25 17.07 10.53 -9.62
CA LEU A 25 15.97 9.61 -9.84
C LEU A 25 14.97 10.17 -10.88
N ILE A 26 14.74 9.40 -11.94
CA ILE A 26 13.69 9.63 -12.92
C ILE A 26 12.39 9.02 -12.38
N ARG A 27 11.40 9.88 -12.10
CA ARG A 27 10.12 9.51 -11.46
C ARG A 27 8.88 10.09 -12.16
N GLU A 28 9.05 10.70 -13.34
CA GLU A 28 7.94 11.14 -14.17
C GLU A 28 7.16 9.95 -14.72
N GLY A 29 5.83 10.05 -14.73
CA GLY A 29 4.93 8.98 -15.17
C GLY A 29 4.83 7.78 -14.23
N VAL A 30 5.59 7.74 -13.13
CA VAL A 30 5.52 6.64 -12.16
C VAL A 30 4.20 6.71 -11.38
N PRO A 31 3.39 5.64 -11.37
CA PRO A 31 2.12 5.64 -10.67
C PRO A 31 2.31 5.68 -9.15
N PHE A 32 1.35 6.27 -8.46
CA PHE A 32 1.28 6.19 -7.00
C PHE A 32 0.47 4.98 -6.58
N ILE A 33 1.10 4.11 -5.80
CA ILE A 33 0.52 2.88 -5.28
C ILE A 33 0.39 2.95 -3.75
N MET A 34 -0.44 2.08 -3.18
CA MET A 34 -0.32 1.79 -1.74
C MET A 34 1.03 1.12 -1.50
N ASN A 35 1.75 1.54 -0.46
CA ASN A 35 2.97 0.86 -0.04
C ASN A 35 2.69 -0.64 0.13
N PRO A 36 3.44 -1.54 -0.54
CA PRO A 36 3.15 -2.98 -0.53
C PRO A 36 3.06 -3.57 0.89
N PHE A 37 3.88 -3.07 1.82
CA PHE A 37 3.84 -3.52 3.23
C PHE A 37 2.52 -3.16 3.93
N ASP A 38 1.94 -2.02 3.58
CA ASP A 38 0.68 -1.57 4.17
C ASP A 38 -0.50 -2.36 3.61
N ALA A 39 -0.39 -2.85 2.36
CA ALA A 39 -1.37 -3.77 1.80
C ALA A 39 -1.43 -5.11 2.59
N HIS A 40 -0.28 -5.62 3.04
CA HIS A 40 -0.22 -6.78 3.92
C HIS A 40 -0.83 -6.49 5.30
N ALA A 41 -0.53 -5.33 5.88
CA ALA A 41 -1.11 -4.90 7.15
C ALA A 41 -2.64 -4.74 7.06
N ARG A 42 -3.15 -4.23 5.94
CA ARG A 42 -4.58 -4.10 5.66
C ARG A 42 -5.24 -5.46 5.53
N GLU A 43 -4.62 -6.41 4.86
CA GLU A 43 -5.17 -7.77 4.73
C GLU A 43 -5.24 -8.47 6.09
N LYS A 44 -4.19 -8.39 6.91
CA LYS A 44 -4.22 -8.94 8.28
C LYS A 44 -5.31 -8.29 9.13
N SER A 45 -5.45 -6.97 9.03
CA SER A 45 -6.51 -6.24 9.72
C SER A 45 -7.91 -6.67 9.26
N ARG A 46 -8.09 -6.96 7.97
CA ARG A 46 -9.32 -7.54 7.42
C ARG A 46 -9.57 -8.94 7.97
N SER A 47 -8.57 -9.82 7.98
CA SER A 47 -8.71 -11.18 8.53
C SER A 47 -9.12 -11.18 10.01
N HIS A 48 -8.58 -10.25 10.81
CA HIS A 48 -9.00 -10.07 12.20
C HIS A 48 -10.44 -9.57 12.33
N LYS A 49 -10.90 -8.73 11.40
CA LYS A 49 -12.31 -8.32 11.33
C LYS A 49 -13.23 -9.49 10.97
N THR A 50 -12.87 -10.31 10.00
CA THR A 50 -13.71 -11.44 9.54
C THR A 50 -13.77 -12.58 10.56
N GLY A 51 -12.67 -12.84 11.29
CA GLY A 51 -12.63 -13.89 12.32
C GLY A 51 -13.42 -13.57 13.60
N TYR A 52 -13.68 -12.29 13.88
CA TYR A 52 -14.42 -11.84 15.07
C TYR A 52 -15.74 -11.10 14.74
N GLY A 53 -16.05 -10.90 13.46
CA GLY A 53 -17.13 -10.03 13.02
C GLY A 53 -17.48 -10.23 11.56
N HIS A 54 -17.94 -11.42 11.20
CA HIS A 54 -18.80 -11.55 10.02
C HIS A 54 -20.17 -10.97 10.38
N VAL A 55 -20.44 -9.74 9.94
CA VAL A 55 -21.82 -9.27 9.71
C VAL A 55 -22.08 -9.44 8.21
N PRO A 56 -22.97 -10.36 7.79
CA PRO A 56 -23.33 -10.48 6.39
C PRO A 56 -24.10 -9.21 5.96
N GLY A 57 -23.62 -8.53 4.92
CA GLY A 57 -24.38 -7.48 4.23
C GLY A 57 -23.93 -6.03 4.46
N GLY A 58 -22.66 -5.72 4.25
CA GLY A 58 -22.16 -4.33 4.30
C GLY A 58 -21.29 -3.99 3.09
N PHE A 59 -21.95 -3.74 1.96
CA PHE A 59 -21.45 -3.34 0.64
C PHE A 59 -20.49 -4.30 -0.09
#